data_AF-A0A929IJ19-F1
#
_entry.id   AF-A0A929IJ19-F1
#
_cell.length_a   1.000
_cell.length_b   1.000
_cell.length_c   1.000
_cell.angle_alpha   90.00
_cell.angle_beta   90.00
_cell.angle_gamma   90.00
#
_symmetry.space_group_name_H-M   'P 1'
#
loop_
_entity.id
_entity.type
_entity.pdbx_description
1 polymer ?
#
loop_
_entity_poly.entity_id
_entity_poly.type
_entity_poly.pdbx_seq_one_letter_code
_entity_poly.pdbx_strand_id
1 'polypeptide(L)' 'APGKESGEVDIDSMLRDALAEMSLRDAAATVSEASGQPRRKVYARALELARDNKKENPG' A
#
# COMPACT_ATOMS: atom_id res chain seq x y z
N ALA A 1 -13.29 -11.85 12.50
CA ALA A 1 -14.08 -10.69 12.02
C ALA A 1 -13.90 -10.59 10.52
N PRO A 2 -14.96 -10.50 9.69
CA PRO A 2 -14.78 -10.34 8.26
C PRO A 2 -14.47 -8.86 7.99
N GLY A 3 -13.19 -8.57 7.77
CA GLY A 3 -12.73 -7.23 7.43
C GLY A 3 -13.09 -6.91 5.99
N LYS A 4 -14.22 -6.21 5.82
CA LYS A 4 -14.62 -5.41 4.64
C LYS A 4 -14.08 -5.87 3.29
N GLU A 5 -14.82 -6.81 2.71
CA GLU A 5 -14.89 -7.00 1.26
C GLU A 5 -15.66 -5.81 0.65
N SER A 6 -14.94 -4.91 -0.03
CA SER A 6 -15.53 -4.06 -1.06
C SER A 6 -14.68 -4.29 -2.30
N GLY A 7 -15.30 -4.71 -3.40
CA GLY A 7 -14.64 -4.99 -4.70
C GLY A 7 -14.05 -3.76 -5.41
N GLU A 8 -13.58 -2.77 -4.66
CA GLU A 8 -12.62 -1.78 -5.12
C GLU A 8 -11.25 -2.46 -5.03
N VAL A 9 -10.44 -2.37 -6.09
CA VAL A 9 -9.05 -2.85 -6.11
C VAL A 9 -8.38 -2.54 -4.77
N ASP A 10 -8.02 -3.59 -4.01
CA ASP A 10 -7.50 -3.41 -2.64
C ASP A 10 -6.07 -2.88 -2.71
N ILE A 11 -5.99 -1.55 -2.76
CA ILE A 11 -4.75 -0.78 -2.77
C ILE A 11 -3.85 -1.17 -1.62
N ASP A 12 -4.41 -1.51 -0.46
CA ASP A 12 -3.59 -1.81 0.71
C ASP A 12 -2.90 -3.16 0.56
N SER A 13 -3.60 -4.17 0.05
CA SER A 13 -2.99 -5.47 -0.25
C SER A 13 -1.91 -5.35 -1.32
N MET A 14 -2.20 -4.67 -2.42
CA MET A 14 -1.19 -4.42 -3.48
C MET A 14 0.01 -3.63 -2.97
N LEU A 15 -0.22 -2.66 -2.08
CA LEU A 15 0.86 -1.88 -1.47
C LEU A 15 1.70 -2.72 -0.50
N ARG A 16 1.08 -3.59 0.31
CA ARG A 16 1.84 -4.49 1.21
C ARG A 16 2.75 -5.41 0.42
N ASP A 17 2.24 -6.02 -0.65
CA ASP A 17 3.02 -6.90 -1.53
C ASP A 17 4.15 -6.12 -2.22
N ALA A 18 3.85 -4.94 -2.76
CA ALA A 18 4.86 -4.13 -3.43
C ALA A 18 5.92 -3.56 -2.47
N LEU A 19 5.55 -3.17 -1.25
CA LEU A 19 6.48 -2.64 -0.25
C LEU A 19 7.42 -3.69 0.33
N ALA A 20 7.10 -4.99 0.19
CA ALA A 20 8.00 -6.07 0.57
C ALA A 20 9.24 -6.14 -0.34
N GLU A 21 9.08 -5.79 -1.61
CA GLU A 21 10.11 -5.96 -2.65
C GLU A 21 10.67 -4.62 -3.19
N MET A 22 9.92 -3.52 -3.01
CA MET A 22 10.20 -2.24 -3.66
C MET A 22 10.34 -1.09 -2.67
N SER A 23 10.99 -0.03 -3.13
CA SER A 23 10.97 1.25 -2.40
C SER A 23 9.54 1.80 -2.34
N LEU A 24 9.25 2.59 -1.31
CA LEU A 24 7.95 3.24 -1.14
C LEU A 24 7.53 4.09 -2.36
N ARG A 25 8.50 4.70 -3.04
CA ARG A 25 8.28 5.49 -4.25
C ARG A 25 7.84 4.63 -5.43
N ASP A 26 8.45 3.46 -5.58
CA ASP A 26 8.25 2.57 -6.73
C ASP A 26 7.04 1.66 -6.52
N ALA A 27 6.80 1.20 -5.29
CA ALA A 27 5.57 0.55 -4.88
C ALA A 27 4.35 1.44 -5.20
N ALA A 28 4.41 2.72 -4.81
CA ALA A 28 3.32 3.65 -5.08
C ALA A 28 3.11 3.95 -6.58
N ALA A 29 4.17 3.90 -7.39
CA ALA A 29 4.04 4.05 -8.84
C ALA A 29 3.35 2.83 -9.45
N THR A 30 3.85 1.64 -9.13
CA THR A 30 3.35 0.36 -9.63
C THR A 30 1.87 0.16 -9.28
N VAL A 31 1.50 0.40 -8.02
CA VAL A 31 0.10 0.25 -7.58
C VAL A 31 -0.80 1.33 -8.17
N SER A 32 -0.29 2.55 -8.38
CA SER A 32 -1.04 3.62 -9.06
C SER A 32 -1.37 3.27 -10.51
N GLU A 33 -0.40 2.70 -11.24
CA GLU A 33 -0.61 2.25 -12.62
C GLU A 33 -1.59 1.08 -12.68
N ALA A 34 -1.43 0.08 -11.80
CA ALA A 34 -2.26 -1.12 -11.80
C ALA A 34 -3.70 -0.86 -11.31
N SER A 35 -3.91 0.11 -10.41
CA SER A 35 -5.23 0.44 -9.87
C SER A 35 -5.93 1.61 -10.57
N GLY A 36 -5.22 2.35 -11.43
CA GLY A 36 -5.71 3.60 -12.03
C GLY A 36 -5.89 4.76 -11.03
N GLN A 37 -5.53 4.58 -9.75
CA GLN A 37 -5.66 5.64 -8.75
C GLN A 37 -4.53 6.67 -8.87
N PRO A 38 -4.75 7.94 -8.50
CA PRO A 38 -3.69 8.94 -8.53
C PRO A 38 -2.50 8.56 -7.66
N ARG A 39 -1.28 8.61 -8.23
CA ARG A 39 -0.04 8.25 -7.52
C ARG A 39 0.13 8.95 -6.18
N ARG A 40 -0.30 10.20 -6.07
CA ARG A 40 -0.25 10.95 -4.79
C ARG A 40 -1.08 10.28 -3.70
N LYS A 41 -2.27 9.77 -4.04
CA LYS A 41 -3.16 9.06 -3.10
C LYS A 41 -2.55 7.72 -2.68
N VAL A 42 -2.03 6.97 -3.63
CA VAL A 42 -1.38 5.67 -3.39
C VAL A 42 -0.10 5.84 -2.56
N TYR A 43 0.71 6.86 -2.84
CA TYR A 43 1.93 7.17 -2.07
C TYR A 43 1.63 7.56 -0.62
N ALA A 44 0.60 8.38 -0.40
CA ALA A 44 0.17 8.73 0.96
C ALA A 44 -0.24 7.47 1.74
N ARG A 45 -0.97 6.56 1.09
CA ARG A 45 -1.37 5.29 1.70
C ARG A 45 -0.17 4.38 2.00
N ALA A 46 0.78 4.29 1.08
CA ALA A 46 2.02 3.54 1.27
C ALA A 46 2.82 4.06 2.48
N LEU A 47 2.84 5.39 2.68
CA LEU A 47 3.52 6.02 3.82
C LEU A 47 2.86 5.69 5.15
N GLU A 48 1.54 5.60 5.21
CA GLU A 48 0.82 5.14 6.40
C GLU A 48 1.16 3.68 6.70
N LEU A 49 1.05 2.79 5.71
CA LEU A 49 1.35 1.36 5.87
C LEU A 49 2.81 1.11 6.30
N ALA A 50 3.78 1.81 5.72
CA ALA A 50 5.18 1.68 6.10
C ALA A 50 5.47 2.18 7.52
N ARG A 51 4.71 3.17 8.01
CA ARG A 51 4.81 3.66 9.39
C ARG A 51 4.21 2.68 10.38
N ASP A 52 3.09 2.06 10.03
CA ASP A 52 2.44 1.06 10.87
C ASP A 52 3.31 -0.21 10.97
N ASN A 53 3.83 -0.71 9.83
CA ASN A 53 4.76 -1.85 9.78
C ASN A 53 6.01 -1.64 10.67
N LYS A 54 6.49 -0.39 10.77
CA LYS A 54 7.64 -0.06 11.64
C LYS A 54 7.28 -0.05 13.14
N LYS A 55 6.03 0.20 13.50
CA LYS A 55 5.57 0.20 14.90
C LYS A 55 5.28 -1.20 15.42
N GLU A 56 4.81 -2.09 14.54
CA GLU A 56 4.48 -3.49 14.90
C GLU A 56 5.68 -4.43 14.97
N ASN A 57 6.86 -3.98 14.52
CA ASN A 57 8.12 -4.69 14.70
C ASN A 57 9.09 -3.82 15.53
N PRO A 58 8.95 -3.75 16.87
CA PRO A 58 9.98 -3.16 17.70
C PRO A 58 11.10 -4.20 17.76
N GLY A 59 12.16 -3.97 16.98
CA GLY A 59 13.39 -4.76 17.08
C GLY A 59 13.92 -4.85 18.51
#